data_AF-A0A2X4WGP7-F1
#
_entry.id   AF-A0A2X4WGP7-F1
#
_cell.length_a   1.000
_cell.length_b   1.000
_cell.length_c   1.000
_cell.angle_alpha   90.00
_cell.angle_beta   90.00
_cell.angle_gamma   90.00
#
_symmetry.space_group_name_H-M   'P 1'
#
loop_
_entity.id
_entity.type
_entity.pdbx_description
1 polymer ?
#
loop_
_entity_poly.entity_id
_entity_poly.type
_entity_poly.pdbx_seq_one_letter_code
_entity_poly.pdbx_strand_id
1 'polypeptide(L)'
;MDFLTKELIYQMTPQKITALLYEVCINHLQDAIQDIEQNQPLEANVKLQKVNDILERLGAGINYEAGIVADQLDTLYNYMANQVIIGNLKKDKAILEEVLNICEQLASAWNEAMNTGETQSQRLHQQRTNAYEQNVMVLDRE
;
A
#
# COMPACT_ATOMS: atom_id res chain seq x y z
N MET A 1 -6.59 14.55 11.06
CA MET A 1 -5.57 13.52 10.77
C MET A 1 -4.46 13.71 11.77
N ASP A 2 -4.27 12.73 12.65
CA ASP A 2 -3.18 12.73 13.61
C ASP A 2 -1.85 12.92 12.88
N PHE A 3 -1.00 13.76 13.47
CA PHE A 3 0.28 14.16 12.90
C PHE A 3 1.15 12.91 12.71
N LEU A 4 1.35 12.48 11.46
CA LEU A 4 2.39 11.52 11.09
C LEU A 4 3.75 12.15 11.40
N THR A 5 4.15 12.09 12.67
CA THR A 5 5.45 12.60 13.11
C THR A 5 6.55 11.77 12.44
N LYS A 6 7.69 12.40 12.17
CA LYS A 6 8.87 11.68 11.67
C LYS A 6 9.23 10.50 12.59
N GLU A 7 9.07 10.70 13.90
CA GLU A 7 9.29 9.67 14.92
C GLU A 7 8.41 8.43 14.71
N LEU A 8 7.11 8.62 14.42
CA LEU A 8 6.18 7.53 14.17
C LEU A 8 6.56 6.77 12.89
N ILE A 9 6.91 7.49 11.82
CA ILE A 9 7.31 6.88 10.54
C ILE A 9 8.54 5.98 10.72
N TYR A 10 9.53 6.41 11.50
CA TYR A 10 10.74 5.60 11.76
C TYR A 10 10.46 4.32 12.55
N GLN A 11 9.36 4.26 13.29
CA GLN A 11 8.96 3.08 14.05
C GLN A 11 8.06 2.13 13.24
N MET A 12 7.59 2.55 12.06
CA MET A 12 6.74 1.72 11.21
C MET A 12 7.55 0.66 10.47
N THR A 13 6.99 -0.53 10.34
CA THR A 13 7.56 -1.57 9.49
C THR A 13 7.41 -1.17 8.02
N PRO A 14 8.27 -1.69 7.11
CA PRO A 14 8.14 -1.43 5.68
C PRO A 14 6.73 -1.73 5.15
N GLN A 15 6.09 -2.80 5.62
CA GLN A 15 4.75 -3.18 5.22
C GLN A 15 3.70 -2.13 5.60
N LYS A 16 3.81 -1.56 6.80
CA LYS A 16 2.93 -0.48 7.27
C LYS A 16 3.17 0.82 6.50
N ILE A 17 4.41 1.12 6.13
CA ILE A 17 4.73 2.28 5.30
C ILE A 17 4.08 2.13 3.91
N THR A 18 4.17 0.95 3.29
CA THR A 18 3.50 0.68 2.01
C THR A 18 1.98 0.83 2.11
N ALA A 19 1.36 0.30 3.17
CA ALA A 19 -0.07 0.46 3.41
C ALA A 19 -0.48 1.93 3.53
N LEU A 20 0.31 2.74 4.26
CA LEU A 20 0.10 4.17 4.40
C LEU A 20 0.24 4.92 3.06
N LEU A 21 1.20 4.55 2.22
CA LEU A 21 1.35 5.15 0.90
C LEU A 21 0.10 4.92 0.03
N TYR A 22 -0.48 3.72 0.06
CA TYR A 22 -1.74 3.45 -0.63
C TYR A 22 -2.90 4.29 -0.09
N GLU A 23 -3.05 4.36 1.24
CA GLU A 23 -4.10 5.17 1.88
C GLU A 23 -4.00 6.65 1.46
N VAL A 24 -2.81 7.22 1.53
CA VAL A 24 -2.57 8.62 1.16
C VAL A 24 -2.79 8.83 -0.35
N CYS A 25 -2.41 7.87 -1.19
CA CYS A 25 -2.65 7.91 -2.64
C CYS A 25 -4.15 7.96 -2.95
N ILE A 26 -4.94 7.07 -2.33
CA ILE A 26 -6.40 6.98 -2.46
C ILE A 26 -7.05 8.30 -2.02
N ASN A 27 -6.69 8.80 -0.85
CA ASN A 27 -7.23 10.06 -0.32
C ASN A 27 -6.96 11.23 -1.29
N HIS A 28 -5.73 11.34 -1.81
CA HIS A 28 -5.40 12.39 -2.78
C HIS A 28 -6.14 12.24 -4.11
N LEU A 29 -6.37 11.02 -4.59
CA LEU A 29 -7.18 10.77 -5.79
C LEU A 29 -8.64 11.19 -5.59
N GLN A 30 -9.26 10.77 -4.48
CA GLN A 30 -10.64 11.13 -4.14
C GLN A 30 -10.81 12.66 -4.00
N ASP A 31 -9.92 13.29 -3.23
CA ASP A 31 -9.94 14.74 -3.06
C ASP A 31 -9.72 15.48 -4.38
N ALA A 32 -8.80 15.00 -5.24
CA ALA A 32 -8.56 15.63 -6.54
C ALA A 32 -9.75 15.52 -7.49
N ILE A 33 -10.45 14.39 -7.48
CA ILE A 33 -11.69 14.20 -8.24
C ILE A 33 -12.75 15.19 -7.75
N GLN A 34 -12.90 15.32 -6.43
CA GLN A 34 -13.85 16.27 -5.82
C GLN A 34 -13.49 17.72 -6.14
N ASP A 35 -12.21 18.10 -6.11
CA ASP A 35 -11.75 19.44 -6.50
C ASP A 35 -12.11 19.74 -7.97
N ILE A 36 -11.97 18.77 -8.87
CA ILE A 36 -12.37 18.92 -10.29
C ILE A 36 -13.87 19.21 -10.40
N GLU A 37 -14.71 18.50 -9.63
CA GLU A 37 -16.15 18.72 -9.58
C GLU A 37 -16.53 20.11 -9.06
N GLN A 38 -15.74 20.63 -8.12
CA GLN A 38 -15.93 21.95 -7.53
C GLN A 38 -15.32 23.08 -8.37
N ASN A 39 -14.83 22.80 -9.59
CA ASN A 39 -14.11 23.75 -10.45
C ASN A 39 -12.87 24.35 -9.75
N GLN A 40 -12.13 23.53 -9.01
CA GLN A 40 -10.87 23.85 -8.33
C GLN A 40 -9.68 23.11 -8.97
N PRO A 41 -9.34 23.41 -10.24
CA PRO A 41 -8.36 22.63 -11.00
C PRO A 41 -6.92 22.76 -10.52
N LEU A 42 -6.59 23.84 -9.79
CA LEU A 42 -5.25 24.07 -9.24
C LEU A 42 -5.01 23.18 -8.02
N GLU A 43 -5.99 23.10 -7.14
CA GLU A 43 -6.02 22.24 -5.97
C GLU A 43 -5.93 20.77 -6.41
N ALA A 44 -6.73 20.38 -7.40
CA ALA A 44 -6.67 19.06 -8.01
C ALA A 44 -5.26 18.77 -8.55
N ASN A 45 -4.65 19.74 -9.23
CA ASN A 45 -3.32 19.56 -9.81
C ASN A 45 -2.25 19.28 -8.74
N VAL A 46 -2.28 20.01 -7.62
CA VAL A 46 -1.35 19.80 -6.50
C VAL A 46 -1.50 18.39 -5.92
N LYS A 47 -2.73 17.93 -5.72
CA LYS A 47 -3.00 16.58 -5.21
C LYS A 47 -2.57 15.49 -6.20
N LEU A 48 -2.83 15.66 -7.50
CA LEU A 48 -2.43 14.70 -8.53
C LEU A 48 -0.92 14.64 -8.78
N GLN A 49 -0.17 15.72 -8.49
CA GLN A 49 1.29 15.65 -8.42
C GLN A 49 1.74 14.75 -7.26
N LYS A 50 1.08 14.85 -6.09
CA LYS A 50 1.38 13.96 -4.94
C LYS A 50 1.06 12.50 -5.21
N VAL A 51 -0.02 12.23 -5.93
CA VAL A 51 -0.34 10.87 -6.40
C VAL A 51 0.79 10.33 -7.27
N ASN A 52 1.31 11.10 -8.23
CA ASN A 52 2.46 10.67 -9.05
C ASN A 52 3.71 10.44 -8.20
N ASP A 53 4.06 11.36 -7.29
CA ASP A 53 5.21 11.20 -6.38
C ASP A 53 5.15 9.86 -5.62
N ILE A 54 3.95 9.47 -5.18
CA ILE A 54 3.72 8.21 -4.45
C ILE A 54 3.85 7.00 -5.36
N LEU A 55 3.25 7.03 -6.56
CA LEU A 55 3.32 5.92 -7.52
C LEU A 55 4.77 5.65 -7.96
N GLU A 56 5.53 6.70 -8.26
CA GLU A 56 6.97 6.58 -8.56
C GLU A 56 7.74 6.00 -7.37
N ARG A 57 7.41 6.40 -6.14
CA ARG A 57 8.05 5.86 -4.93
C ARG A 57 7.73 4.38 -4.72
N LEU A 58 6.49 3.96 -4.96
CA LEU A 58 6.07 2.57 -4.87
C LEU A 58 6.83 1.71 -5.88
N GLY A 59 6.97 2.17 -7.13
CA GLY A 59 7.78 1.50 -8.16
C GLY A 59 9.26 1.39 -7.78
N ALA A 60 9.85 2.50 -7.33
CA ALA A 60 11.25 2.51 -6.87
C ALA A 60 11.50 1.61 -5.64
N GLY A 61 10.46 1.32 -4.85
CA GLY A 61 10.51 0.47 -3.67
C GLY A 61 10.29 -1.03 -3.93
N ILE A 62 10.10 -1.45 -5.18
CA ILE A 62 9.85 -2.85 -5.52
C ILE A 62 11.07 -3.73 -5.20
N ASN A 63 10.82 -4.83 -4.48
CA ASN A 63 11.80 -5.91 -4.35
C ASN A 63 11.65 -6.89 -5.53
N TYR A 64 12.57 -6.84 -6.49
CA TYR A 64 12.57 -7.71 -7.67
C TYR A 64 12.85 -9.19 -7.36
N GLU A 65 13.31 -9.52 -6.16
CA GLU A 65 13.40 -10.92 -5.70
C GLU A 65 12.02 -11.57 -5.52
N ALA A 66 10.94 -10.79 -5.50
CA ALA A 66 9.56 -11.29 -5.46
C ALA A 66 9.09 -11.95 -6.77
N GLY A 67 9.96 -12.01 -7.79
CA GLY A 67 9.68 -12.68 -9.06
C GLY A 67 8.66 -11.93 -9.92
N ILE A 68 7.81 -12.67 -10.64
CA ILE A 68 6.91 -12.13 -11.67
C ILE A 68 5.99 -11.02 -11.13
N VAL A 69 5.60 -11.08 -9.86
CA VAL A 69 4.74 -10.06 -9.23
C VAL A 69 5.44 -8.69 -9.20
N ALA A 70 6.76 -8.64 -9.05
CA ALA A 70 7.52 -7.39 -9.07
C ALA A 70 7.39 -6.67 -10.42
N ASP A 71 7.60 -7.38 -11.53
CA ASP A 71 7.50 -6.82 -12.89
C ASP A 71 6.07 -6.37 -13.22
N GLN A 72 5.07 -7.12 -12.73
CA GLN A 72 3.66 -6.78 -12.89
C GLN A 72 3.29 -5.51 -12.13
N LEU A 73 3.78 -5.35 -10.89
CA LEU A 73 3.57 -4.15 -10.10
C LEU A 73 4.29 -2.94 -10.71
N ASP A 74 5.52 -3.10 -11.18
CA ASP A 74 6.26 -2.01 -11.84
C ASP A 74 5.51 -1.51 -13.08
N THR A 75 5.05 -2.44 -13.93
CA THR A 75 4.24 -2.11 -15.11
C THR A 75 2.95 -1.38 -14.72
N LEU A 76 2.27 -1.85 -13.67
CA LEU A 76 1.01 -1.27 -13.21
C LEU A 76 1.19 0.14 -12.62
N TYR A 77 2.21 0.36 -11.79
CA TYR A 77 2.48 1.68 -11.24
C TYR A 77 2.87 2.69 -12.34
N ASN A 78 3.67 2.27 -13.31
CA ASN A 78 4.02 3.10 -14.47
C ASN A 78 2.78 3.46 -15.30
N TYR A 79 1.87 2.50 -15.51
CA TYR A 79 0.58 2.77 -16.15
C TYR A 79 -0.24 3.81 -15.36
N MET A 80 -0.43 3.58 -14.06
CA MET A 80 -1.19 4.48 -13.19
C MET A 80 -0.61 5.90 -13.21
N ALA A 81 0.72 6.06 -13.10
CA ALA A 81 1.36 7.38 -13.11
C ALA A 81 1.08 8.13 -14.43
N ASN A 82 1.22 7.46 -15.57
CA ASN A 82 0.89 8.03 -16.87
C ASN A 82 -0.59 8.45 -16.97
N GLN A 83 -1.51 7.61 -16.49
CA GLN A 83 -2.94 7.93 -16.48
C GLN A 83 -3.25 9.13 -15.58
N VAL A 84 -2.62 9.25 -14.41
CA VAL A 84 -2.77 10.42 -13.53
C VAL A 84 -2.31 11.70 -14.22
N ILE A 85 -1.19 11.66 -14.96
CA ILE A 85 -0.73 12.82 -15.75
C ILE A 85 -1.79 13.23 -16.80
N ILE A 86 -2.31 12.26 -17.56
CA ILE A 86 -3.32 12.51 -18.59
C ILE A 86 -4.62 13.04 -17.97
N GLY A 87 -5.11 12.39 -16.91
CA GLY A 87 -6.30 12.79 -16.16
C GLY A 87 -6.16 14.19 -15.58
N ASN A 88 -4.98 14.54 -15.05
CA ASN A 88 -4.69 15.88 -14.54
C ASN A 88 -4.67 16.94 -15.65
N LEU A 89 -4.05 16.66 -16.79
CA LEU A 89 -3.96 17.59 -17.92
C LEU A 89 -5.34 17.89 -18.51
N LYS A 90 -6.18 16.86 -18.65
CA LYS A 90 -7.52 16.97 -19.24
C LYS A 90 -8.61 17.29 -18.23
N LYS A 91 -8.31 17.20 -16.93
CA LYS A 91 -9.30 17.18 -15.84
C LYS A 91 -10.37 16.12 -16.07
N ASP A 92 -9.94 14.96 -16.57
CA ASP A 92 -10.79 13.84 -16.91
C ASP A 92 -10.96 12.95 -15.67
N LYS A 93 -12.13 13.04 -15.04
CA LYS A 93 -12.44 12.28 -13.82
C LYS A 93 -12.49 10.78 -14.06
N ALA A 94 -12.95 10.32 -15.23
CA ALA A 94 -13.09 8.89 -15.50
C ALA A 94 -11.73 8.18 -15.49
N ILE A 95 -10.68 8.85 -15.99
CA ILE A 95 -9.31 8.35 -15.93
C ILE A 95 -8.82 8.26 -14.47
N LEU A 96 -9.13 9.27 -13.65
CA LEU A 96 -8.73 9.29 -12.25
C LEU A 96 -9.48 8.26 -11.40
N GLU A 97 -10.76 8.04 -11.69
CA GLU A 97 -11.59 7.00 -11.08
C GLU A 97 -11.08 5.59 -11.39
N GLU A 98 -10.58 5.37 -12.61
CA GLU A 98 -9.93 4.10 -12.98
C GLU A 98 -8.68 3.86 -12.12
N VAL A 99 -7.81 4.86 -12.00
CA VAL A 99 -6.59 4.76 -11.18
C VAL A 99 -6.94 4.56 -9.71
N LEU A 100 -7.96 5.27 -9.21
CA LEU A 100 -8.47 5.11 -7.85
C LEU A 100 -8.91 3.67 -7.58
N ASN A 101 -9.73 3.09 -8.46
CA ASN A 101 -10.19 1.71 -8.30
C ASN A 101 -9.05 0.69 -8.31
N ILE A 102 -8.04 0.88 -9.17
CA ILE A 102 -6.83 0.03 -9.16
C ILE A 102 -6.10 0.18 -7.82
N CYS A 103 -5.92 1.40 -7.34
CA CYS A 103 -5.23 1.67 -6.08
C CYS A 103 -5.96 1.06 -4.87
N GLU A 104 -7.29 1.14 -4.84
CA GLU A 104 -8.13 0.53 -3.80
C GLU A 104 -8.01 -1.01 -3.79
N GLN A 105 -7.98 -1.64 -4.97
CA GLN A 105 -7.77 -3.09 -5.07
C GLN A 105 -6.38 -3.50 -4.57
N LEU A 106 -5.33 -2.74 -4.93
CA LEU A 106 -3.97 -3.00 -4.44
C LEU A 106 -3.87 -2.81 -2.92
N ALA A 107 -4.48 -1.75 -2.39
CA ALA A 107 -4.51 -1.48 -0.96
C ALA A 107 -5.24 -2.62 -0.20
N SER A 108 -6.37 -3.07 -0.72
CA SER A 108 -7.14 -4.18 -0.15
C SER A 108 -6.32 -5.48 -0.12
N ALA A 109 -5.74 -5.86 -1.26
CA ALA A 109 -4.90 -7.05 -1.38
C ALA A 109 -3.67 -6.99 -0.47
N TRP A 110 -3.04 -5.81 -0.34
CA TRP A 110 -1.90 -5.62 0.56
C TRP A 110 -2.27 -5.81 2.03
N ASN A 111 -3.39 -5.22 2.45
CA ASN A 111 -3.90 -5.37 3.82
C ASN A 111 -4.27 -6.82 4.13
N GLU A 112 -4.87 -7.54 3.18
CA GLU A 112 -5.16 -8.97 3.33
C GLU A 112 -3.87 -9.80 3.49
N ALA A 113 -2.85 -9.51 2.69
CA ALA A 113 -1.55 -10.18 2.77
C ALA A 113 -0.87 -9.95 4.13
N MET A 114 -0.95 -8.75 4.69
CA MET A 114 -0.44 -8.43 6.03
C MET A 114 -1.12 -9.26 7.11
N ASN A 115 -2.46 -9.34 7.09
CA ASN A 115 -3.23 -10.13 8.06
C ASN A 115 -2.93 -11.63 7.99
N THR A 116 -2.74 -12.15 6.77
CA THR A 116 -2.43 -13.56 6.53
C THR A 116 -1.01 -13.92 7.01
N GLY A 117 -0.04 -13.05 6.78
CA GLY A 117 1.35 -13.23 7.23
C GLY A 117 1.49 -13.24 8.76
N GLU A 118 0.73 -12.38 9.46
CA GLU A 118 0.67 -12.40 10.94
C GLU A 118 0.09 -13.73 11.45
N THR A 119 -0.96 -14.23 10.81
CA THR A 119 -1.61 -15.50 11.19
C THR A 119 -0.68 -16.71 11.03
N GLN A 120 0.09 -16.78 9.94
CA GLN A 120 1.06 -17.87 9.74
C GLN A 120 2.21 -17.85 10.75
N SER A 121 2.73 -16.65 11.05
CA SER A 121 3.84 -16.48 12.01
C SER A 121 3.43 -16.89 13.43
N GLN A 122 2.20 -16.57 13.84
CA GLN A 122 1.64 -16.97 15.13
C GLN A 122 1.42 -18.49 15.23
N ARG A 123 0.91 -19.13 14.16
CA ARG A 123 0.74 -20.60 14.13
C ARG A 123 2.08 -21.34 14.24
N LEU A 124 3.11 -20.88 13.54
CA LEU A 124 4.45 -21.46 13.61
C LEU A 124 5.05 -21.31 15.02
N HIS A 125 4.81 -20.17 15.68
CA HIS A 125 5.24 -19.96 17.06
C HIS A 125 4.54 -20.91 18.04
N GLN A 126 3.21 -21.04 17.94
CA GLN A 126 2.42 -21.97 18.75
C GLN A 126 2.84 -23.43 18.54
N GLN A 127 3.14 -23.83 17.31
CA GLN A 127 3.63 -25.19 17.03
C GLN A 127 4.98 -25.47 17.70
N ARG A 128 5.88 -24.48 17.76
CA ARG A 128 7.17 -24.62 18.46
C ARG A 128 6.99 -24.69 19.97
N THR A 129 6.20 -23.80 20.58
CA THR A 129 5.94 -23.84 22.03
C THR A 129 5.30 -25.16 22.46
N ASN A 130 4.33 -25.65 21.69
CA ASN A 130 3.67 -26.93 21.95
C ASN A 130 4.65 -28.11 21.83
N ALA A 131 5.59 -28.07 20.87
CA ALA A 131 6.64 -29.09 20.74
C ALA A 131 7.63 -29.08 21.92
N TYR A 132 7.98 -27.91 22.46
CA TYR A 132 8.80 -27.83 23.67
C TYR A 132 8.06 -28.38 24.88
N GLU A 133 6.80 -27.99 25.07
CA GLU A 133 5.96 -28.48 26.17
C GLU A 133 5.78 -30.01 26.11
N GLN A 134 5.60 -30.59 24.92
CA GLN A 134 5.54 -32.05 24.75
C GLN A 134 6.84 -32.75 25.15
N ASN A 135 8.00 -32.19 24.81
CA ASN A 135 9.29 -32.80 25.15
C ASN A 135 9.65 -32.63 26.63
N VAL A 136 9.30 -31.50 27.25
CA VAL A 136 9.52 -31.25 28.70
C VAL A 136 8.65 -32.19 29.54
N MET A 137 7.37 -32.40 29.18
CA MET A 137 6.48 -33.33 29.90
C MET A 137 6.91 -34.81 29.80
N VAL A 138 7.74 -35.17 28.83
CA VAL A 138 8.29 -36.54 28.70
C VAL A 138 9.48 -36.74 29.64
N LEU A 139 10.29 -35.70 29.88
CA LEU A 139 11.43 -35.75 30.79
C LEU A 139 11.03 -35.84 32.26
N ASP A 140 9.87 -35.27 32.64
CA ASP A 140 9.34 -35.32 34.01
C ASP A 140 8.67 -36.67 34.37
N ARG A 141 8.65 -37.65 33.44
CA ARG A 141 8.00 -38.96 33.62
C ARG A 141 8.97 -40.14 33.81
N GLU A 142 10.28 -39.89 33.87
CA GLU A 142 11.31 -40.89 34.24
C GLU A 142 11.75 -40.74 35.70
#